data_AF-A0A9X3N147-F1
#
_entry.id   AF-A0A9X3N147-F1
#
_cell.length_a   1.000
_cell.length_b   1.000
_cell.length_c   1.000
_cell.angle_alpha   90.00
_cell.angle_beta   90.00
_cell.angle_gamma   90.00
#
_symmetry.space_group_name_H-M   'P 1'
#
loop_
_entity.id
_entity.type
_entity.pdbx_description
1 polymer ?
#
loop_
_entity_poly.entity_id
_entity_poly.type
_entity_poly.pdbx_seq_one_letter_code
_entity_poly.pdbx_strand_id
1 'polypeptide(L)'
;MLARPAVRRRRRVLASASLLLALAVPATASAADPLSTTRGFTVFTAGDATVTANENDGSMAAGGDLVLPAGGDYRVGNNAKSTFTATGTSAPTALYIGGTAHINGGKLTVNGNQYARVVNSTGLKGVKSGSTASITPTTGSGSIAINTGQATTTMFGAPSNAINFTSAFTSLRAEADTYATYANDLTVKNATGGTLDWTTATVNPYITPTSGTNVWRLTSDQLRRLGTITFRSMPSNATLLIVVTDWTTGTWKAPNFSGIGIAQADQILIDFPTATALTLSADSATVEGSILAPRAALSLLTHSNVEGQIVAASFSHTGGGEIHSAPFAGEIKCVTVIKPTPTPTPSPTPTPTPSPTPTPTPSPTPTPTPSPTPSPTPTPTPTPSPTPTPSPTPTPTPTPTPTPTPTPTPSPTPTPTPTPTPTSTPDPEPTPTVSAPDPRPADEPRGEVLAATDTQVKPSARITGLAGCVKTTKTVKVSGTHIRSVAFTLDSKKLRTVTAVNSTLAVTKVTVGHLKAGTHTLTAKVTFADGTKKTLKLRFSRCTTAKVAPHFTG
;
A
#
# COMPACT_ATOMS: atom_id res chain seq x y z
N MET A 1 -45.95 -32.12 -76.29
CA MET A 1 -46.68 -30.89 -76.66
C MET A 1 -46.62 -29.93 -75.48
N LEU A 2 -46.13 -28.70 -75.71
CA LEU A 2 -46.22 -27.51 -74.82
C LEU A 2 -45.61 -27.54 -73.39
N ALA A 3 -45.29 -26.34 -72.89
CA ALA A 3 -44.51 -26.13 -71.67
C ALA A 3 -44.86 -24.79 -70.98
N ARG A 4 -44.76 -24.77 -69.63
CA ARG A 4 -44.55 -23.59 -68.74
C ARG A 4 -45.68 -22.51 -68.69
N PRO A 5 -45.66 -21.60 -67.69
CA PRO A 5 -45.18 -21.68 -66.29
C PRO A 5 -46.17 -21.12 -65.23
N ALA A 6 -45.84 -21.23 -63.93
CA ALA A 6 -46.37 -20.33 -62.90
C ALA A 6 -45.29 -19.99 -61.86
N VAL A 7 -45.12 -18.69 -61.55
CA VAL A 7 -44.05 -18.15 -60.70
C VAL A 7 -44.58 -17.85 -59.29
N ARG A 8 -43.90 -18.32 -58.24
CA ARG A 8 -44.10 -17.81 -56.86
C ARG A 8 -42.92 -16.96 -56.41
N ARG A 9 -43.19 -15.67 -56.16
CA ARG A 9 -42.21 -14.69 -55.66
C ARG A 9 -41.79 -15.02 -54.22
N ARG A 10 -40.49 -14.92 -53.92
CA ARG A 10 -39.98 -14.89 -52.54
C ARG A 10 -40.25 -13.51 -51.92
N ARG A 11 -40.82 -13.46 -50.71
CA ARG A 11 -40.67 -12.30 -49.81
C ARG A 11 -39.62 -12.67 -48.75
N ARG A 12 -38.58 -11.85 -48.61
CA ARG A 12 -37.67 -11.91 -47.44
C ARG A 12 -38.36 -11.19 -46.29
N VAL A 13 -38.45 -11.81 -45.12
CA VAL A 13 -38.76 -11.13 -43.86
C VAL A 13 -37.42 -10.84 -43.19
N LEU A 14 -37.14 -9.58 -42.87
CA LEU A 14 -36.02 -9.25 -42.00
C LEU A 14 -36.39 -9.60 -40.56
N ALA A 15 -35.57 -10.42 -39.90
CA ALA A 15 -35.64 -10.60 -38.46
C ALA A 15 -34.69 -9.58 -37.80
N SER A 16 -35.25 -8.64 -37.04
CA SER A 16 -34.48 -7.65 -36.30
C SER A 16 -33.70 -8.32 -35.17
N ALA A 17 -32.37 -8.29 -35.24
CA ALA A 17 -31.51 -8.77 -34.16
C ALA A 17 -31.45 -7.72 -33.04
N SER A 18 -32.33 -7.85 -32.05
CA SER A 18 -32.28 -7.03 -30.83
C SER A 18 -31.04 -7.37 -30.01
N LEU A 19 -29.99 -6.56 -30.16
CA LEU A 19 -28.78 -6.63 -29.37
C LEU A 19 -29.09 -6.20 -27.92
N LEU A 20 -29.33 -7.17 -27.03
CA LEU A 20 -29.43 -6.88 -25.59
C LEU A 20 -28.07 -6.41 -25.07
N LEU A 21 -27.91 -5.09 -24.99
CA LEU A 21 -26.79 -4.46 -24.32
C LEU A 21 -26.97 -4.67 -22.81
N ALA A 22 -26.32 -5.67 -22.25
CA ALA A 22 -26.30 -5.90 -20.82
C ALA A 22 -25.55 -4.74 -20.13
N LEU A 23 -26.30 -3.76 -19.60
CA LEU A 23 -25.74 -2.80 -18.67
C LEU A 23 -25.26 -3.56 -17.44
N ALA A 24 -23.94 -3.59 -17.23
CA ALA A 24 -23.37 -3.95 -15.95
C ALA A 24 -23.78 -2.85 -14.95
N VAL A 25 -24.79 -3.15 -14.12
CA VAL A 25 -25.11 -2.31 -12.96
C VAL A 25 -23.86 -2.28 -12.08
N PRO A 26 -23.28 -1.11 -11.78
CA PRO A 26 -22.14 -1.04 -10.88
C PRO A 26 -22.54 -1.63 -9.53
N ALA A 27 -21.63 -2.39 -8.92
CA ALA A 27 -21.87 -2.94 -7.60
C ALA A 27 -22.15 -1.79 -6.62
N THR A 28 -23.17 -1.95 -5.77
CA THR A 28 -23.49 -0.98 -4.73
C THR A 28 -22.29 -0.82 -3.80
N ALA A 29 -21.55 0.28 -3.94
CA ALA A 29 -20.54 0.67 -2.97
C ALA A 29 -21.24 0.88 -1.62
N SER A 30 -20.70 0.25 -0.58
CA SER A 30 -21.21 0.39 0.78
C SER A 30 -20.82 1.76 1.34
N ALA A 31 -21.64 2.29 2.25
CA ALA A 31 -21.34 3.46 3.09
C ALA A 31 -20.23 3.17 4.13
N ALA A 32 -19.19 2.44 3.73
CA ALA A 32 -18.08 2.05 4.58
C ALA A 32 -16.98 3.12 4.49
N ASP A 33 -16.38 3.45 5.64
CA ASP A 33 -15.17 4.26 5.70
C ASP A 33 -14.08 3.65 4.77
N PRO A 34 -13.63 4.38 3.74
CA PRO A 34 -12.68 3.87 2.76
C PRO A 34 -11.28 3.64 3.34
N LEU A 35 -10.94 4.36 4.41
CA LEU A 35 -9.69 4.23 5.13
C LEU A 35 -9.82 3.30 6.35
N SER A 36 -10.95 2.60 6.56
CA SER A 36 -11.18 1.69 7.69
C SER A 36 -10.12 0.59 7.87
N THR A 37 -9.46 0.20 6.78
CA THR A 37 -8.34 -0.76 6.82
C THR A 37 -7.08 -0.21 7.53
N THR A 38 -6.95 1.12 7.66
CA THR A 38 -5.91 1.81 8.46
C THR A 38 -6.11 1.65 9.97
N ARG A 39 -7.25 1.12 10.44
CA ARG A 39 -7.58 0.94 11.87
C ARG A 39 -7.58 2.23 12.71
N GLY A 40 -7.76 3.39 12.07
CA GLY A 40 -7.71 4.69 12.74
C GLY A 40 -6.29 5.17 13.08
N PHE A 41 -5.25 4.55 12.50
CA PHE A 41 -3.91 5.14 12.51
C PHE A 41 -3.89 6.40 11.64
N THR A 42 -3.25 7.45 12.14
CA THR A 42 -3.14 8.74 11.45
C THR A 42 -2.07 8.68 10.36
N VAL A 43 -0.96 7.99 10.61
CA VAL A 43 0.00 7.60 9.57
C VAL A 43 0.01 6.08 9.45
N PHE A 44 -0.24 5.56 8.24
CA PHE A 44 -0.33 4.14 7.96
C PHE A 44 0.51 3.79 6.72
N THR A 45 1.56 2.98 6.87
CA THR A 45 2.49 2.66 5.77
C THR A 45 2.61 1.17 5.48
N ALA A 46 2.85 0.80 4.22
CA ALA A 46 3.00 -0.60 3.82
C ALA A 46 4.35 -1.19 4.23
N GLY A 47 5.41 -0.39 4.06
CA GLY A 47 6.78 -0.66 4.42
C GLY A 47 7.30 0.41 5.37
N ASP A 48 8.53 0.84 5.14
CA ASP A 48 9.33 1.57 6.12
C ASP A 48 8.88 3.02 6.36
N ALA A 49 9.18 3.52 7.55
CA ALA A 49 8.99 4.91 7.94
C ALA A 49 10.30 5.50 8.48
N THR A 50 10.62 6.75 8.15
CA THR A 50 11.73 7.51 8.73
C THR A 50 11.20 8.80 9.35
N VAL A 51 11.57 9.07 10.60
CA VAL A 51 11.04 10.19 11.39
C VAL A 51 12.16 10.90 12.14
N THR A 52 12.24 12.23 12.08
CA THR A 52 13.31 12.99 12.76
C THR A 52 12.82 13.79 13.97
N ALA A 53 12.34 15.03 13.81
CA ALA A 53 12.21 16.00 14.89
C ALA A 53 10.91 16.83 14.84
N ASN A 54 9.78 16.13 14.73
CA ASN A 54 8.44 16.72 14.54
C ASN A 54 7.41 16.04 15.45
N GLU A 55 6.14 16.46 15.37
CA GLU A 55 5.01 15.83 16.06
C GLU A 55 3.97 15.27 15.06
N ASN A 56 3.46 14.08 15.39
CA ASN A 56 2.11 13.68 15.01
C ASN A 56 1.26 13.71 16.28
N ASP A 57 0.21 14.54 16.32
CA ASP A 57 -0.89 14.34 17.28
C ASP A 57 -1.54 12.97 17.09
N GLY A 58 -1.41 12.44 15.87
CA GLY A 58 -1.87 11.14 15.46
C GLY A 58 -1.08 9.94 15.99
N SER A 59 -1.62 8.77 15.69
CA SER A 59 -0.94 7.48 15.87
C SER A 59 -0.27 7.03 14.56
N MET A 60 0.78 6.20 14.66
CA MET A 60 1.53 5.69 13.52
C MET A 60 1.57 4.16 13.49
N ALA A 61 1.35 3.58 12.31
CA ALA A 61 1.61 2.17 12.03
C ALA A 61 2.50 2.03 10.79
N ALA A 62 3.74 1.61 11.00
CA ALA A 62 4.66 1.23 9.94
C ALA A 62 4.59 -0.27 9.69
N GLY A 63 4.35 -0.69 8.44
CA GLY A 63 4.33 -2.10 8.06
C GLY A 63 5.72 -2.75 7.97
N GLY A 64 6.73 -1.93 7.66
CA GLY A 64 8.15 -2.29 7.67
C GLY A 64 8.88 -1.76 8.89
N ASP A 65 10.13 -1.36 8.68
CA ASP A 65 11.02 -0.84 9.71
C ASP A 65 10.70 0.64 10.03
N LEU A 66 11.03 1.08 11.26
CA LEU A 66 10.99 2.50 11.65
C LEU A 66 12.41 2.99 11.90
N VAL A 67 12.83 4.05 11.22
CA VAL A 67 14.15 4.67 11.40
C VAL A 67 14.00 5.97 12.20
N LEU A 68 14.71 6.03 13.33
CA LEU A 68 14.89 7.21 14.17
C LEU A 68 16.39 7.57 14.19
N PRO A 69 16.82 8.56 13.38
CA PRO A 69 18.24 8.91 13.24
C PRO A 69 18.76 9.74 14.41
N ALA A 70 20.05 10.06 14.37
CA ALA A 70 20.73 10.86 15.39
C ALA A 70 20.12 12.26 15.50
N GLY A 71 19.90 12.69 16.74
CA GLY A 71 19.30 13.99 17.04
C GLY A 71 17.80 14.11 16.78
N GLY A 72 17.11 13.04 16.38
CA GLY A 72 15.65 13.05 16.27
C GLY A 72 14.98 13.21 17.65
N ASP A 73 13.92 14.01 17.73
CA ASP A 73 12.98 14.08 18.87
C ASP A 73 11.55 14.09 18.31
N TYR A 74 11.01 12.90 18.06
CA TYR A 74 9.71 12.74 17.40
C TYR A 74 8.60 12.45 18.40
N ARG A 75 7.37 12.93 18.14
CA ARG A 75 6.19 12.65 18.98
C ARG A 75 5.10 11.93 18.21
N VAL A 76 4.45 10.97 18.87
CA VAL A 76 3.20 10.33 18.42
C VAL A 76 2.23 10.19 19.58
N GLY A 77 0.92 10.23 19.32
CA GLY A 77 -0.10 9.79 20.26
C GLY A 77 -0.64 10.87 21.19
N ASN A 78 -1.20 11.94 20.62
CA ASN A 78 -1.93 12.97 21.34
C ASN A 78 -3.35 13.15 20.74
N ASN A 79 -4.17 12.07 20.71
CA ASN A 79 -5.61 12.18 20.41
C ASN A 79 -6.47 10.90 20.64
N ALA A 80 -5.90 9.77 21.09
CA ALA A 80 -6.64 8.53 21.43
C ALA A 80 -7.55 7.87 20.34
N LYS A 81 -7.59 8.38 19.09
CA LYS A 81 -8.53 7.92 18.03
C LYS A 81 -8.25 6.54 17.41
N SER A 82 -7.03 6.02 17.48
CA SER A 82 -6.76 4.62 17.06
C SER A 82 -7.39 3.67 18.08
N THR A 83 -8.41 2.93 17.66
CA THR A 83 -9.08 1.91 18.49
C THR A 83 -8.34 0.56 18.49
N PHE A 84 -7.16 0.49 17.86
CA PHE A 84 -6.39 -0.74 17.72
C PHE A 84 -5.61 -1.09 19.00
N THR A 85 -5.72 -2.34 19.46
CA THR A 85 -5.16 -2.82 20.74
C THR A 85 -4.43 -4.15 20.59
N ALA A 86 -3.48 -4.42 21.50
CA ALA A 86 -2.82 -5.72 21.62
C ALA A 86 -2.05 -5.86 22.96
N THR A 87 -2.29 -6.84 23.84
CA THR A 87 -3.42 -7.79 24.02
C THR A 87 -3.53 -8.05 25.53
N GLY A 88 -4.73 -8.11 26.11
CA GLY A 88 -4.90 -8.06 27.58
C GLY A 88 -4.83 -6.64 28.15
N THR A 89 -4.91 -5.63 27.28
CA THR A 89 -5.01 -4.21 27.58
C THR A 89 -6.10 -3.59 26.72
N SER A 90 -6.86 -2.64 27.28
CA SER A 90 -7.78 -1.77 26.55
C SER A 90 -7.11 -0.51 26.02
N ALA A 91 -5.85 -0.25 26.40
CA ALA A 91 -5.13 0.94 25.99
C ALA A 91 -4.84 0.92 24.48
N PRO A 92 -5.10 2.03 23.76
CA PRO A 92 -4.88 2.11 22.32
C PRO A 92 -3.39 2.08 21.97
N THR A 93 -3.07 1.42 20.85
CA THR A 93 -1.73 1.37 20.29
C THR A 93 -1.49 2.64 19.47
N ALA A 94 -0.67 3.56 19.96
CA ALA A 94 -0.28 4.76 19.22
C ALA A 94 0.90 4.54 18.28
N LEU A 95 1.72 3.51 18.52
CA LEU A 95 2.84 3.15 17.65
C LEU A 95 2.86 1.64 17.35
N TYR A 96 2.74 1.27 16.08
CA TYR A 96 2.90 -0.09 15.60
C TYR A 96 4.04 -0.17 14.58
N ILE A 97 4.96 -1.12 14.76
CA ILE A 97 6.10 -1.34 13.86
C ILE A 97 6.08 -2.83 13.47
N GLY A 98 5.82 -3.11 12.18
CA GLY A 98 5.76 -4.46 11.62
C GLY A 98 7.12 -5.10 11.39
N GLY A 99 8.16 -4.28 11.21
CA GLY A 99 9.57 -4.66 11.20
C GLY A 99 10.27 -4.33 12.52
N THR A 100 11.51 -3.83 12.41
CA THR A 100 12.40 -3.42 13.49
C THR A 100 12.43 -1.90 13.65
N ALA A 101 12.63 -1.42 14.88
CA ALA A 101 12.96 -0.01 15.13
C ALA A 101 14.48 0.18 15.09
N HIS A 102 14.98 0.95 14.13
CA HIS A 102 16.40 1.36 14.04
C HIS A 102 16.57 2.70 14.75
N ILE A 103 17.10 2.64 15.98
CA ILE A 103 17.29 3.80 16.86
C ILE A 103 18.78 4.15 16.87
N ASN A 104 19.14 5.34 16.40
CA ASN A 104 20.54 5.80 16.32
C ASN A 104 20.74 7.11 17.12
N GLY A 105 20.48 7.10 18.43
CA GLY A 105 20.74 8.26 19.31
C GLY A 105 19.63 9.31 19.40
N GLY A 106 18.52 9.16 18.69
CA GLY A 106 17.32 10.00 18.83
C GLY A 106 16.35 9.52 19.92
N LYS A 107 15.32 10.32 20.19
CA LYS A 107 14.17 10.00 21.03
C LYS A 107 12.88 10.01 20.21
N LEU A 108 12.00 9.05 20.43
CA LEU A 108 10.61 9.12 20.00
C LEU A 108 9.73 8.99 21.24
N THR A 109 8.78 9.88 21.45
CA THR A 109 7.88 9.86 22.60
C THR A 109 6.48 9.43 22.17
N VAL A 110 5.96 8.37 22.79
CA VAL A 110 4.57 7.96 22.70
C VAL A 110 3.81 8.61 23.86
N ASN A 111 2.95 9.57 23.52
CA ASN A 111 2.21 10.44 24.44
C ASN A 111 0.89 9.78 24.92
N GLY A 112 0.11 10.51 25.73
CA GLY A 112 -1.30 10.20 26.00
C GLY A 112 -1.59 8.89 26.76
N ASN A 113 -0.63 8.36 27.53
CA ASN A 113 -0.69 7.01 28.12
C ASN A 113 -0.86 5.86 27.10
N GLN A 114 -0.56 6.10 25.81
CA GLN A 114 -0.79 5.16 24.71
C GLN A 114 0.38 4.18 24.52
N TYR A 115 0.09 3.01 23.94
CA TYR A 115 1.01 1.87 23.93
C TYR A 115 1.77 1.76 22.60
N ALA A 116 2.94 1.09 22.64
CA ALA A 116 3.74 0.76 21.47
C ALA A 116 3.85 -0.75 21.24
N ARG A 117 4.00 -1.17 19.98
CA ARG A 117 4.23 -2.57 19.60
C ARG A 117 5.26 -2.67 18.47
N VAL A 118 6.27 -3.52 18.64
CA VAL A 118 7.33 -3.77 17.66
C VAL A 118 7.41 -5.26 17.38
N VAL A 119 7.10 -5.67 16.17
CA VAL A 119 6.96 -7.09 15.81
C VAL A 119 8.33 -7.78 15.77
N ASN A 120 9.37 -7.13 15.22
CA ASN A 120 10.73 -7.66 15.21
C ASN A 120 11.62 -6.94 16.24
N SER A 121 11.93 -7.62 17.35
CA SER A 121 12.76 -7.11 18.45
C SER A 121 14.27 -7.34 18.26
N THR A 122 14.73 -7.68 17.06
CA THR A 122 16.16 -7.90 16.78
C THR A 122 16.95 -6.63 17.10
N GLY A 123 17.98 -6.75 17.95
CA GLY A 123 18.80 -5.60 18.39
C GLY A 123 18.12 -4.65 19.39
N LEU A 124 16.93 -5.00 19.91
CA LEU A 124 16.15 -4.15 20.82
C LEU A 124 15.93 -4.81 22.18
N LYS A 125 15.80 -3.97 23.22
CA LYS A 125 15.42 -4.38 24.58
C LYS A 125 14.41 -3.40 25.17
N GLY A 126 13.44 -3.94 25.92
CA GLY A 126 12.50 -3.15 26.70
C GLY A 126 13.09 -2.81 28.06
N VAL A 127 13.07 -1.53 28.43
CA VAL A 127 13.58 -1.02 29.72
C VAL A 127 12.45 -0.28 30.43
N LYS A 128 12.32 -0.47 31.75
CA LYS A 128 11.33 0.24 32.58
C LYS A 128 12.02 0.97 33.72
N SER A 129 11.64 2.23 33.94
CA SER A 129 12.07 3.07 35.04
C SER A 129 10.83 3.73 35.66
N GLY A 130 10.41 3.25 36.83
CA GLY A 130 9.15 3.65 37.46
C GLY A 130 7.93 3.45 36.54
N SER A 131 7.20 4.53 36.28
CA SER A 131 6.06 4.60 35.37
C SER A 131 6.42 4.83 33.89
N THR A 132 7.72 4.90 33.55
CA THR A 132 8.17 5.05 32.16
C THR A 132 8.65 3.71 31.63
N ALA A 133 8.08 3.28 30.51
CA ALA A 133 8.52 2.12 29.77
C ALA A 133 9.20 2.61 28.47
N SER A 134 10.18 1.88 27.94
CA SER A 134 10.90 2.31 26.74
C SER A 134 11.45 1.14 25.94
N ILE A 135 11.56 1.32 24.64
CA ILE A 135 12.29 0.43 23.74
C ILE A 135 13.62 1.10 23.42
N THR A 136 14.72 0.40 23.66
CA THR A 136 16.09 0.90 23.49
C THR A 136 16.88 -0.08 22.63
N PRO A 137 17.91 0.38 21.89
CA PRO A 137 18.81 -0.54 21.23
C PRO A 137 19.65 -1.31 22.26
N THR A 138 20.08 -2.52 21.93
CA THR A 138 20.96 -3.32 22.80
C THR A 138 22.33 -2.66 22.98
N THR A 139 22.79 -1.95 21.95
CA THR A 139 24.05 -1.20 21.89
C THR A 139 23.80 0.20 21.33
N GLY A 140 24.55 1.21 21.78
CA GLY A 140 24.32 2.61 21.39
C GLY A 140 23.34 3.36 22.31
N SER A 141 22.79 4.47 21.82
CA SER A 141 21.94 5.39 22.58
C SER A 141 20.62 5.69 21.86
N GLY A 142 19.73 6.43 22.53
CA GLY A 142 18.39 6.76 22.03
C GLY A 142 17.30 5.79 22.53
N SER A 143 16.04 6.17 22.35
CA SER A 143 14.89 5.38 22.81
C SER A 143 13.58 5.73 22.12
N ILE A 144 12.68 4.75 22.04
CA ILE A 144 11.24 5.01 21.99
C ILE A 144 10.75 5.03 23.44
N ALA A 145 10.47 6.22 23.97
CA ALA A 145 9.90 6.44 25.29
C ALA A 145 8.37 6.30 25.24
N ILE A 146 7.82 5.57 26.20
CA ILE A 146 6.41 5.19 26.29
C ILE A 146 6.02 5.44 27.75
N ASN A 147 5.70 6.70 28.10
CA ASN A 147 5.42 7.16 29.48
C ASN A 147 4.14 6.52 30.03
N THR A 148 4.21 5.23 30.38
CA THR A 148 3.08 4.35 30.60
C THR A 148 3.42 3.19 31.54
N GLY A 149 2.36 2.61 32.13
CA GLY A 149 2.47 1.34 32.84
C GLY A 149 2.89 0.13 31.98
N GLN A 150 3.02 0.25 30.64
CA GLN A 150 3.22 -0.88 29.73
C GLN A 150 4.37 -1.79 30.18
N ALA A 151 4.10 -3.09 30.26
CA ALA A 151 5.11 -4.08 30.58
C ALA A 151 6.07 -4.27 29.39
N THR A 152 7.38 -4.38 29.66
CA THR A 152 8.39 -4.55 28.61
C THR A 152 8.19 -5.83 27.80
N THR A 153 7.58 -6.86 28.39
CA THR A 153 7.20 -8.11 27.74
C THR A 153 6.08 -7.96 26.71
N THR A 154 5.22 -6.92 26.78
CA THR A 154 4.13 -6.70 25.82
C THR A 154 4.50 -5.78 24.67
N MET A 155 5.71 -5.20 24.69
CA MET A 155 6.22 -4.35 23.61
C MET A 155 6.56 -5.12 22.32
N PHE A 156 6.85 -6.42 22.42
CA PHE A 156 7.51 -7.15 21.34
C PHE A 156 6.70 -8.32 20.75
N GLY A 157 7.02 -8.69 19.51
CA GLY A 157 6.46 -9.84 18.79
C GLY A 157 5.14 -9.55 18.08
N ALA A 158 4.72 -10.44 17.17
CA ALA A 158 3.42 -10.32 16.51
C ALA A 158 2.26 -10.54 17.51
N PRO A 159 1.28 -9.63 17.62
CA PRO A 159 0.07 -9.89 18.41
C PRO A 159 -0.90 -10.81 17.64
N SER A 160 -1.86 -11.43 18.34
CA SER A 160 -2.82 -12.38 17.75
C SER A 160 -3.72 -11.76 16.67
N ASN A 161 -3.92 -10.44 16.73
CA ASN A 161 -4.67 -9.61 15.79
C ASN A 161 -3.75 -8.71 14.93
N ALA A 162 -2.51 -9.16 14.66
CA ALA A 162 -1.53 -8.41 13.86
C ALA A 162 -2.10 -7.85 12.55
N ILE A 163 -1.67 -6.63 12.21
CA ILE A 163 -2.12 -5.92 11.01
C ILE A 163 -1.52 -6.61 9.78
N ASN A 164 -2.38 -7.13 8.89
CA ASN A 164 -1.93 -7.66 7.61
C ASN A 164 -1.82 -6.53 6.58
N PHE A 165 -0.71 -5.79 6.64
CA PHE A 165 -0.41 -4.66 5.76
C PHE A 165 -0.51 -5.01 4.27
N THR A 166 -0.07 -6.21 3.85
CA THR A 166 -0.22 -6.67 2.47
C THR A 166 -1.69 -6.67 2.03
N SER A 167 -2.60 -7.18 2.87
CA SER A 167 -4.03 -7.17 2.57
C SER A 167 -4.65 -5.79 2.66
N ALA A 168 -4.30 -4.99 3.68
CA ALA A 168 -4.80 -3.62 3.84
C ALA A 168 -4.43 -2.75 2.64
N PHE A 169 -3.15 -2.76 2.24
CA PHE A 169 -2.69 -2.03 1.06
C PHE A 169 -3.18 -2.62 -0.25
N THR A 170 -3.63 -3.88 -0.30
CA THR A 170 -4.33 -4.40 -1.49
C THR A 170 -5.71 -3.74 -1.62
N SER A 171 -6.45 -3.59 -0.51
CA SER A 171 -7.73 -2.87 -0.49
C SER A 171 -7.55 -1.39 -0.77
N LEU A 172 -6.65 -0.68 -0.07
CA LEU A 172 -6.41 0.76 -0.23
C LEU A 172 -6.00 1.13 -1.67
N ARG A 173 -5.24 0.26 -2.35
CA ARG A 173 -4.92 0.41 -3.78
C ARG A 173 -6.14 0.21 -4.67
N ALA A 174 -7.03 -0.73 -4.35
CA ALA A 174 -8.26 -0.96 -5.12
C ALA A 174 -9.29 0.17 -4.93
N GLU A 175 -9.35 0.78 -3.75
CA GLU A 175 -10.13 2.00 -3.48
C GLU A 175 -9.61 3.17 -4.32
N ALA A 176 -8.31 3.48 -4.26
CA ALA A 176 -7.67 4.50 -5.09
C ALA A 176 -7.89 4.25 -6.61
N ASP A 177 -7.67 3.00 -7.07
CA ASP A 177 -7.95 2.60 -8.46
C ASP A 177 -9.43 2.79 -8.84
N THR A 178 -10.36 2.71 -7.87
CA THR A 178 -11.79 2.94 -8.08
C THR A 178 -12.08 4.45 -8.18
N TYR A 179 -11.52 5.28 -7.31
CA TYR A 179 -11.70 6.73 -7.32
C TYR A 179 -11.13 7.38 -8.59
N ALA A 180 -10.04 6.82 -9.11
CA ALA A 180 -9.50 7.14 -10.43
C ALA A 180 -10.53 7.03 -11.58
N THR A 181 -11.59 6.22 -11.42
CA THR A 181 -12.68 6.04 -12.41
C THR A 181 -13.87 6.97 -12.24
N TYR A 182 -13.96 7.75 -11.16
CA TYR A 182 -15.12 8.61 -10.90
C TYR A 182 -15.11 9.85 -11.80
N ALA A 183 -16.25 10.22 -12.38
CA ALA A 183 -16.39 11.44 -13.16
C ALA A 183 -16.22 12.69 -12.29
N ASN A 184 -15.75 13.79 -12.87
CA ASN A 184 -15.74 15.08 -12.19
C ASN A 184 -17.17 15.62 -12.11
N ASP A 185 -17.67 15.91 -10.91
CA ASP A 185 -18.96 16.58 -10.69
C ASP A 185 -18.84 17.90 -9.91
N LEU A 186 -17.71 18.17 -9.24
CA LEU A 186 -17.47 19.47 -8.62
C LEU A 186 -17.35 20.57 -9.69
N THR A 187 -18.23 21.57 -9.59
CA THR A 187 -18.14 22.79 -10.38
C THR A 187 -17.15 23.75 -9.74
N VAL A 188 -16.08 24.08 -10.46
CA VAL A 188 -15.00 24.97 -10.00
C VAL A 188 -15.01 26.25 -10.82
N LYS A 189 -14.92 27.40 -10.16
CA LYS A 189 -15.07 28.73 -10.76
C LYS A 189 -13.93 29.68 -10.40
N ASN A 190 -13.76 30.75 -11.16
CA ASN A 190 -12.90 31.87 -10.76
C ASN A 190 -13.62 32.80 -9.74
N ALA A 191 -12.95 33.87 -9.30
CA ALA A 191 -13.48 34.82 -8.32
C ALA A 191 -14.85 35.42 -8.70
N THR A 192 -15.01 35.74 -9.99
CA THR A 192 -16.23 36.33 -10.58
C THR A 192 -17.31 35.30 -10.94
N GLY A 193 -17.07 34.01 -10.70
CA GLY A 193 -18.02 32.93 -11.00
C GLY A 193 -17.93 32.37 -12.43
N GLY A 194 -16.98 32.84 -13.25
CA GLY A 194 -16.67 32.30 -14.57
C GLY A 194 -15.76 31.08 -14.53
N THR A 195 -15.30 30.62 -15.71
CA THR A 195 -14.39 29.49 -15.86
C THR A 195 -12.97 29.81 -15.36
N LEU A 196 -12.22 28.76 -14.98
CA LEU A 196 -10.78 28.87 -14.75
C LEU A 196 -10.04 29.00 -16.07
N ASP A 197 -8.98 29.82 -16.08
CA ASP A 197 -7.94 29.79 -17.09
C ASP A 197 -6.77 28.95 -16.55
N TRP A 198 -6.49 27.82 -17.20
CA TRP A 198 -5.39 26.92 -16.82
C TRP A 198 -4.06 27.25 -17.54
N THR A 199 -4.03 28.26 -18.41
CA THR A 199 -2.80 28.70 -19.09
C THR A 199 -1.90 29.54 -18.18
N THR A 200 -2.46 30.14 -17.12
CA THR A 200 -1.69 30.93 -16.15
C THR A 200 -0.74 30.07 -15.32
N ALA A 201 0.32 30.68 -14.79
CA ALA A 201 1.27 30.02 -13.89
C ALA A 201 0.66 29.67 -12.52
N THR A 202 -0.34 30.44 -12.08
CA THR A 202 -1.08 30.21 -10.83
C THR A 202 -2.57 30.38 -11.06
N VAL A 203 -3.36 29.45 -10.52
CA VAL A 203 -4.81 29.37 -10.61
C VAL A 203 -5.40 29.37 -9.21
N ASN A 204 -6.37 30.26 -8.96
CA ASN A 204 -7.01 30.43 -7.66
C ASN A 204 -8.50 30.05 -7.75
N PRO A 205 -8.84 28.75 -7.61
CA PRO A 205 -10.20 28.29 -7.76
C PRO A 205 -11.10 28.63 -6.56
N TYR A 206 -12.36 28.89 -6.87
CA TYR A 206 -13.44 29.02 -5.91
C TYR A 206 -14.38 27.82 -6.07
N ILE A 207 -14.64 27.12 -4.95
CA ILE A 207 -15.47 25.93 -4.92
C ILE A 207 -16.63 26.07 -3.92
N THR A 208 -17.70 25.32 -4.19
CA THR A 208 -18.88 25.26 -3.34
C THR A 208 -19.37 23.81 -3.30
N PRO A 209 -18.66 22.91 -2.59
CA PRO A 209 -19.14 21.55 -2.34
C PRO A 209 -20.58 21.53 -1.82
N THR A 210 -21.37 20.60 -2.34
CA THR A 210 -22.75 20.32 -1.92
C THR A 210 -22.82 19.09 -1.02
N SER A 211 -23.96 18.85 -0.37
CA SER A 211 -24.21 17.64 0.41
C SER A 211 -23.95 16.36 -0.39
N GLY A 212 -23.25 15.39 0.21
CA GLY A 212 -22.79 14.17 -0.44
C GLY A 212 -21.37 14.29 -1.00
N THR A 213 -20.99 13.31 -1.83
CA THR A 213 -19.66 13.24 -2.44
C THR A 213 -19.55 14.23 -3.60
N ASN A 214 -18.46 15.01 -3.62
CA ASN A 214 -18.09 15.93 -4.69
C ASN A 214 -16.70 15.51 -5.19
N VAL A 215 -16.60 15.15 -6.46
CA VAL A 215 -15.37 14.67 -7.10
C VAL A 215 -14.75 15.78 -7.93
N TRP A 216 -13.54 16.15 -7.57
CA TRP A 216 -12.71 17.08 -8.35
C TRP A 216 -11.51 16.34 -8.94
N ARG A 217 -11.49 16.21 -10.27
CA ARG A 217 -10.37 15.60 -10.99
C ARG A 217 -9.36 16.66 -11.38
N LEU A 218 -8.09 16.37 -11.12
CA LEU A 218 -6.95 17.20 -11.52
C LEU A 218 -5.92 16.34 -12.27
N THR A 219 -5.29 16.92 -13.27
CA THR A 219 -3.96 16.47 -13.72
C THR A 219 -2.90 16.99 -12.76
N SER A 220 -1.72 16.39 -12.79
CA SER A 220 -0.55 16.82 -12.01
C SER A 220 -0.08 18.23 -12.37
N ASP A 221 -0.19 18.65 -13.64
CA ASP A 221 0.06 20.04 -14.05
C ASP A 221 -0.96 21.01 -13.44
N GLN A 222 -2.26 20.69 -13.48
CA GLN A 222 -3.29 21.51 -12.85
C GLN A 222 -3.11 21.61 -11.33
N LEU A 223 -2.78 20.49 -10.65
CA LEU A 223 -2.50 20.50 -9.21
C LEU A 223 -1.32 21.42 -8.85
N ARG A 224 -0.26 21.40 -9.67
CA ARG A 224 0.95 22.25 -9.49
C ARG A 224 0.68 23.74 -9.66
N ARG A 225 -0.37 24.11 -10.42
CA ARG A 225 -0.76 25.52 -10.65
C ARG A 225 -1.65 26.09 -9.55
N LEU A 226 -2.16 25.28 -8.61
CA LEU A 226 -3.04 25.80 -7.56
C LEU A 226 -2.29 26.75 -6.63
N GLY A 227 -2.82 27.97 -6.46
CA GLY A 227 -2.33 28.94 -5.48
C GLY A 227 -3.15 28.89 -4.18
N THR A 228 -4.39 29.36 -4.25
CA THR A 228 -5.38 29.30 -3.16
C THR A 228 -6.67 28.66 -3.66
N ILE A 229 -7.12 27.60 -2.98
CA ILE A 229 -8.46 27.02 -3.13
C ILE A 229 -9.38 27.73 -2.14
N THR A 230 -10.32 28.53 -2.63
CA THR A 230 -11.31 29.23 -1.78
C THR A 230 -12.62 28.43 -1.70
N PHE A 231 -12.90 27.89 -0.53
CA PHE A 231 -14.16 27.27 -0.19
C PHE A 231 -15.17 28.36 0.17
N ARG A 232 -16.25 28.48 -0.61
CA ARG A 232 -17.35 29.41 -0.28
C ARG A 232 -18.30 28.83 0.79
N SER A 233 -18.35 27.51 0.89
CA SER A 233 -19.00 26.73 1.94
C SER A 233 -18.48 25.30 1.92
N MET A 234 -18.58 24.61 3.05
CA MET A 234 -18.39 23.15 3.16
C MET A 234 -19.44 22.64 4.15
N PRO A 235 -20.61 22.16 3.67
CA PRO A 235 -21.64 21.58 4.54
C PRO A 235 -21.12 20.38 5.32
N SER A 236 -21.56 20.16 6.57
CA SER A 236 -21.10 19.05 7.43
C SER A 236 -21.46 17.64 6.94
N ASN A 237 -22.22 17.54 5.86
CA ASN A 237 -22.55 16.29 5.16
C ASN A 237 -21.99 16.25 3.73
N ALA A 238 -21.12 17.18 3.37
CA ALA A 238 -20.35 17.14 2.15
C ALA A 238 -19.12 16.24 2.33
N THR A 239 -18.58 15.77 1.21
CA THR A 239 -17.30 15.08 1.16
C THR A 239 -16.61 15.52 -0.13
N LEU A 240 -15.36 15.95 -0.04
CA LEU A 240 -14.57 16.39 -1.18
C LEU A 240 -13.52 15.32 -1.49
N LEU A 241 -13.65 14.71 -2.66
CA LEU A 241 -12.69 13.75 -3.19
C LEU A 241 -11.89 14.42 -4.32
N ILE A 242 -10.64 14.77 -4.05
CA ILE A 242 -9.71 15.29 -5.04
C ILE A 242 -8.94 14.11 -5.63
N VAL A 243 -9.01 13.89 -6.94
CA VAL A 243 -8.37 12.77 -7.63
C VAL A 243 -7.28 13.28 -8.58
N VAL A 244 -6.02 12.95 -8.29
CA VAL A 244 -4.85 13.41 -9.05
C VAL A 244 -4.46 12.34 -10.08
N THR A 245 -4.96 12.54 -11.30
CA THR A 245 -5.19 11.46 -12.28
C THR A 245 -3.95 10.87 -12.95
N ASP A 246 -2.82 11.58 -12.99
CA ASP A 246 -1.61 11.20 -13.75
C ASP A 246 -0.29 11.40 -12.97
N TRP A 247 -0.36 11.63 -11.65
CA TRP A 247 0.85 11.84 -10.84
C TRP A 247 1.65 10.54 -10.69
N THR A 248 2.87 10.52 -11.21
CA THR A 248 3.78 9.36 -11.09
C THR A 248 4.88 9.62 -10.04
N THR A 249 5.65 10.68 -10.22
CA THR A 249 6.72 11.10 -9.30
C THR A 249 6.84 12.61 -9.19
N GLY A 250 7.30 13.10 -8.04
CA GLY A 250 7.89 14.43 -7.90
C GLY A 250 7.30 15.25 -6.74
N THR A 251 7.59 16.54 -6.78
CA THR A 251 7.27 17.47 -5.69
C THR A 251 5.93 18.17 -5.90
N TRP A 252 5.04 18.09 -4.91
CA TRP A 252 3.82 18.87 -4.78
C TRP A 252 4.07 20.01 -3.79
N LYS A 253 3.69 21.23 -4.17
CA LYS A 253 3.52 22.35 -3.24
C LYS A 253 2.04 22.45 -2.94
N ALA A 254 1.62 22.25 -1.69
CA ALA A 254 0.21 22.37 -1.36
C ALA A 254 -0.27 23.82 -1.49
N PRO A 255 -1.44 24.05 -2.14
CA PRO A 255 -2.07 25.35 -2.20
C PRO A 255 -2.63 25.73 -0.83
N ASN A 256 -2.91 27.02 -0.64
CA ASN A 256 -3.63 27.49 0.54
C ASN A 256 -5.12 27.07 0.47
N PHE A 257 -5.65 26.50 1.55
CA PHE A 257 -7.07 26.15 1.70
C PHE A 257 -7.77 27.26 2.48
N SER A 258 -8.51 28.12 1.78
CA SER A 258 -9.15 29.31 2.35
C SER A 258 -10.64 29.09 2.58
N GLY A 259 -11.15 29.41 3.78
CA GLY A 259 -12.57 29.29 4.12
C GLY A 259 -12.96 27.99 4.85
N ILE A 260 -11.98 27.14 5.15
CA ILE A 260 -12.08 25.93 5.99
C ILE A 260 -10.85 25.84 6.90
N GLY A 261 -10.82 24.82 7.76
CA GLY A 261 -9.64 24.35 8.49
C GLY A 261 -9.84 22.92 8.99
N ILE A 262 -9.08 22.51 10.01
CA ILE A 262 -9.13 21.17 10.66
C ILE A 262 -10.56 20.64 10.92
N ALA A 263 -11.52 21.52 11.24
CA ALA A 263 -12.92 21.19 11.49
C ALA A 263 -13.72 20.68 10.27
N GLN A 264 -13.16 20.76 9.06
CA GLN A 264 -13.70 20.19 7.82
C GLN A 264 -12.73 19.23 7.13
N ALA A 265 -11.51 19.08 7.64
CA ALA A 265 -10.47 18.30 6.99
C ALA A 265 -10.78 16.78 6.99
N ASP A 266 -11.55 16.30 7.97
CA ASP A 266 -12.07 14.93 8.01
C ASP A 266 -13.02 14.57 6.85
N GLN A 267 -13.55 15.56 6.13
CA GLN A 267 -14.40 15.39 4.95
C GLN A 267 -13.64 15.46 3.62
N ILE A 268 -12.31 15.63 3.64
CA ILE A 268 -11.47 15.80 2.44
C ILE A 268 -10.55 14.59 2.27
N LEU A 269 -10.59 13.97 1.08
CA LEU A 269 -9.66 12.93 0.66
C LEU A 269 -8.95 13.35 -0.63
N ILE A 270 -7.62 13.32 -0.62
CA ILE A 270 -6.75 13.64 -1.74
C ILE A 270 -6.09 12.34 -2.21
N ASP A 271 -6.59 11.81 -3.31
CA ASP A 271 -6.19 10.52 -3.90
C ASP A 271 -5.11 10.69 -4.99
N PHE A 272 -4.02 9.96 -4.81
CA PHE A 272 -2.88 9.87 -5.73
C PHE A 272 -2.73 8.40 -6.21
N PRO A 273 -3.65 7.91 -7.07
CA PRO A 273 -3.81 6.47 -7.34
C PRO A 273 -2.62 5.84 -8.07
N THR A 274 -1.88 6.65 -8.84
CA THR A 274 -0.75 6.25 -9.69
C THR A 274 0.62 6.63 -9.12
N ALA A 275 0.68 7.37 -8.01
CA ALA A 275 1.93 7.92 -7.51
C ALA A 275 2.87 6.84 -6.94
N THR A 276 4.09 6.79 -7.44
CA THR A 276 5.19 5.95 -6.90
C THR A 276 6.16 6.76 -6.04
N ALA A 277 6.20 8.09 -6.21
CA ALA A 277 6.84 9.02 -5.28
C ALA A 277 6.06 10.34 -5.18
N LEU A 278 5.95 10.88 -3.97
CA LEU A 278 5.32 12.16 -3.71
C LEU A 278 6.13 12.90 -2.65
N THR A 279 6.59 14.11 -2.95
CA THR A 279 7.27 14.97 -1.99
C THR A 279 6.42 16.21 -1.73
N LEU A 280 5.98 16.44 -0.50
CA LEU A 280 5.35 17.70 -0.11
C LEU A 280 6.46 18.72 0.20
N SER A 281 6.51 19.83 -0.54
CA SER A 281 7.62 20.79 -0.50
C SER A 281 7.68 21.58 0.81
N ALA A 282 8.88 22.07 1.14
CA ALA A 282 9.16 22.88 2.33
C ALA A 282 8.35 24.19 2.42
N ASP A 283 7.88 24.71 1.29
CA ASP A 283 7.09 25.93 1.14
C ASP A 283 5.60 25.66 0.85
N SER A 284 5.13 24.44 1.12
CA SER A 284 3.70 24.08 1.10
C SER A 284 2.93 24.82 2.19
N ALA A 285 1.69 25.18 1.90
CA ALA A 285 0.72 25.56 2.93
C ALA A 285 0.22 24.32 3.70
N THR A 286 -0.53 24.54 4.78
CA THR A 286 -1.24 23.47 5.49
C THR A 286 -2.15 22.69 4.53
N VAL A 287 -2.05 21.37 4.56
CA VAL A 287 -2.94 20.47 3.82
C VAL A 287 -4.17 20.18 4.66
N GLU A 288 -5.31 20.71 4.24
CA GLU A 288 -6.61 20.35 4.82
C GLU A 288 -7.13 19.08 4.13
N GLY A 289 -6.96 17.93 4.79
CA GLY A 289 -7.47 16.66 4.31
C GLY A 289 -6.51 15.48 4.38
N SER A 290 -7.07 14.29 4.20
CA SER A 290 -6.34 13.03 4.21
C SER A 290 -5.68 12.73 2.86
N ILE A 291 -4.43 12.27 2.87
CA ILE A 291 -3.64 11.90 1.69
C ILE A 291 -3.68 10.37 1.50
N LEU A 292 -4.28 9.92 0.39
CA LEU A 292 -4.27 8.52 -0.05
C LEU A 292 -3.28 8.36 -1.21
N ALA A 293 -2.06 7.91 -0.90
CA ALA A 293 -1.01 7.64 -1.88
C ALA A 293 -0.44 6.21 -1.70
N PRO A 294 -1.27 5.14 -1.80
CA PRO A 294 -0.97 3.80 -1.30
C PRO A 294 0.09 3.03 -2.10
N ARG A 295 0.71 3.68 -3.10
CA ARG A 295 1.83 3.18 -3.92
C ARG A 295 3.09 4.05 -3.78
N ALA A 296 3.01 5.21 -3.13
CA ALA A 296 4.06 6.21 -3.14
C ALA A 296 5.03 6.04 -1.97
N ALA A 297 6.32 6.24 -2.23
CA ALA A 297 7.22 6.76 -1.22
C ALA A 297 6.85 8.23 -0.98
N LEU A 298 6.28 8.54 0.19
CA LEU A 298 5.84 9.88 0.57
C LEU A 298 6.88 10.56 1.47
N SER A 299 7.36 11.72 1.06
CA SER A 299 8.27 12.56 1.86
C SER A 299 7.60 13.89 2.19
N LEU A 300 7.52 14.22 3.47
CA LEU A 300 7.08 15.51 3.97
C LEU A 300 8.29 16.36 4.33
N LEU A 301 8.59 17.34 3.47
CA LEU A 301 9.60 18.37 3.70
C LEU A 301 8.97 19.70 4.16
N THR A 302 7.63 19.80 4.15
CA THR A 302 6.83 20.95 4.59
C THR A 302 7.15 21.40 6.01
N HIS A 303 7.07 22.72 6.25
CA HIS A 303 7.04 23.33 7.58
C HIS A 303 5.62 23.61 8.07
N SER A 304 4.60 23.43 7.23
CA SER A 304 3.18 23.54 7.56
C SER A 304 2.54 22.16 7.67
N ASN A 305 1.39 22.11 8.36
CA ASN A 305 0.79 20.87 8.83
C ASN A 305 0.10 20.04 7.74
N VAL A 306 -0.18 18.78 8.07
CA VAL A 306 -1.22 17.97 7.42
C VAL A 306 -2.32 17.71 8.44
N GLU A 307 -3.48 18.32 8.20
CA GLU A 307 -4.71 18.16 8.98
C GLU A 307 -5.44 16.93 8.44
N GLY A 308 -5.01 15.71 8.80
CA GLY A 308 -5.51 14.54 8.08
C GLY A 308 -4.88 13.19 8.43
N GLN A 309 -5.33 12.16 7.72
CA GLN A 309 -4.66 10.86 7.63
C GLN A 309 -3.64 10.82 6.49
N ILE A 310 -2.64 9.97 6.63
CA ILE A 310 -1.64 9.68 5.60
C ILE A 310 -1.57 8.16 5.37
N VAL A 311 -1.77 7.76 4.12
CA VAL A 311 -1.63 6.37 3.65
C VAL A 311 -0.60 6.32 2.53
N ALA A 312 0.55 5.68 2.77
CA ALA A 312 1.68 5.64 1.83
C ALA A 312 2.33 4.25 1.73
N ALA A 313 3.07 3.96 0.65
CA ALA A 313 3.85 2.73 0.58
C ALA A 313 5.04 2.77 1.54
N SER A 314 5.75 3.90 1.61
CA SER A 314 6.74 4.23 2.64
C SER A 314 6.65 5.72 2.98
N PHE A 315 7.22 6.12 4.11
CA PHE A 315 7.04 7.47 4.65
C PHE A 315 8.33 8.08 5.19
N SER A 316 8.51 9.37 4.98
CA SER A 316 9.62 10.16 5.50
C SER A 316 9.08 11.49 6.02
N HIS A 317 9.22 11.75 7.32
CA HIS A 317 8.82 13.01 7.94
C HIS A 317 10.06 13.73 8.48
N THR A 318 10.49 14.77 7.76
CA THR A 318 11.76 15.45 8.04
C THR A 318 11.72 16.97 7.88
N GLY A 319 10.66 17.54 7.27
CA GLY A 319 10.36 18.97 7.36
C GLY A 319 9.59 19.29 8.64
N GLY A 320 9.73 20.50 9.18
CA GLY A 320 9.26 20.83 10.55
C GLY A 320 7.75 20.97 10.77
N GLY A 321 6.90 20.56 9.84
CA GLY A 321 5.43 20.56 10.01
C GLY A 321 4.93 19.42 10.90
N GLU A 322 3.67 19.50 11.31
CA GLU A 322 3.02 18.49 12.16
C GLU A 322 1.96 17.69 11.39
N ILE A 323 1.56 16.52 11.92
CA ILE A 323 0.39 15.77 11.42
C ILE A 323 -0.69 15.73 12.48
N HIS A 324 -1.72 16.53 12.27
CA HIS A 324 -2.85 16.72 13.18
C HIS A 324 -3.95 15.69 12.89
N SER A 325 -4.58 15.18 13.95
CA SER A 325 -5.43 13.99 13.86
C SER A 325 -6.87 14.29 13.43
N ALA A 326 -7.06 14.51 12.13
CA ALA A 326 -8.35 14.52 11.45
C ALA A 326 -8.53 13.28 10.54
N PRO A 327 -8.83 12.07 11.10
CA PRO A 327 -9.09 10.89 10.28
C PRO A 327 -10.22 11.12 9.30
N PHE A 328 -10.14 10.55 8.10
CA PHE A 328 -11.21 10.70 7.12
C PHE A 328 -12.50 10.08 7.65
N ALA A 329 -13.56 10.89 7.71
CA ALA A 329 -14.89 10.53 8.17
C ALA A 329 -15.98 10.81 7.11
N GLY A 330 -15.60 11.34 5.95
CA GLY A 330 -16.50 11.56 4.82
C GLY A 330 -17.07 10.26 4.23
N GLU A 331 -18.18 10.39 3.47
CA GLU A 331 -18.83 9.25 2.81
C GLU A 331 -18.63 9.34 1.29
N ILE A 332 -18.00 8.31 0.71
CA ILE A 332 -17.78 8.21 -0.74
C ILE A 332 -18.88 7.32 -1.33
N LYS A 333 -19.95 7.94 -1.84
CA LYS A 333 -21.10 7.27 -2.44
C LYS A 333 -20.83 6.84 -3.88
N CYS A 334 -21.71 5.99 -4.40
CA CYS A 334 -21.75 5.63 -5.83
C CYS A 334 -21.96 6.87 -6.70
N VAL A 335 -20.87 7.48 -7.14
CA VAL A 335 -20.84 8.56 -8.14
C VAL A 335 -20.76 7.99 -9.56
N THR A 336 -21.01 8.84 -10.57
CA THR A 336 -21.01 8.41 -11.97
C THR A 336 -19.60 7.96 -12.39
N VAL A 337 -19.45 6.70 -12.79
CA VAL A 337 -18.18 6.15 -13.27
C VAL A 337 -17.95 6.54 -14.73
N ILE A 338 -16.73 6.97 -15.08
CA ILE A 338 -16.31 7.18 -16.47
C ILE A 338 -16.28 5.82 -17.17
N LYS A 339 -17.26 5.57 -18.04
CA LYS A 339 -17.24 4.38 -18.89
C LYS A 339 -16.07 4.52 -19.86
N PRO A 340 -15.11 3.58 -19.93
CA PRO A 340 -14.04 3.66 -20.91
C PRO A 340 -14.66 3.57 -22.32
N THR A 341 -14.52 4.66 -23.08
CA THR A 341 -14.80 4.65 -24.52
C THR A 341 -13.87 3.63 -25.16
N PRO A 342 -14.37 2.63 -25.89
CA PRO A 342 -13.50 1.65 -26.54
C PRO A 342 -12.56 2.39 -27.49
N THR A 343 -11.25 2.25 -27.27
CA THR A 343 -10.23 2.84 -28.13
C THR A 343 -10.49 2.38 -29.56
N PRO A 344 -10.65 3.28 -30.54
CA PRO A 344 -10.92 2.89 -31.91
C PRO A 344 -9.77 2.00 -32.38
N THR A 345 -10.10 0.79 -32.86
CA THR A 345 -9.11 -0.11 -33.44
C THR A 345 -8.43 0.63 -34.59
N PRO A 346 -7.09 0.78 -34.59
CA PRO A 346 -6.43 1.51 -35.67
C PRO A 346 -6.76 0.83 -37.00
N SER A 347 -7.37 1.58 -37.91
CA SER A 347 -7.60 1.12 -39.28
C SER A 347 -6.25 0.76 -39.89
N PRO A 348 -6.10 -0.37 -40.60
CA PRO A 348 -4.84 -0.74 -41.21
C PRO A 348 -4.36 0.38 -42.14
N THR A 349 -3.18 0.91 -41.85
CA THR A 349 -2.55 1.97 -42.65
C THR A 349 -2.31 1.42 -44.06
N PRO A 350 -2.79 2.09 -45.12
CA PRO A 350 -2.52 1.64 -46.48
C PRO A 350 -1.01 1.68 -46.74
N THR A 351 -0.48 0.60 -47.31
CA THR A 351 0.94 0.46 -47.63
C THR A 351 1.31 1.49 -48.71
N PRO A 352 2.36 2.32 -48.52
CA PRO A 352 2.71 3.33 -49.51
C PRO A 352 3.14 2.68 -50.82
N THR A 353 2.51 3.10 -51.92
CA THR A 353 2.88 2.67 -53.28
C THR A 353 4.23 3.30 -53.64
N PRO A 354 5.21 2.56 -54.20
CA PRO A 354 6.50 3.13 -54.56
C PRO A 354 6.35 4.22 -55.64
N SER A 355 6.98 5.37 -55.39
CA SER A 355 6.99 6.51 -56.32
C SER A 355 7.87 6.20 -57.54
N PRO A 356 7.49 6.59 -58.78
CA PRO A 356 8.30 6.37 -59.96
C PRO A 356 9.62 7.16 -59.92
N THR A 357 10.70 6.52 -60.36
CA THR A 357 12.04 7.09 -60.44
C THR A 357 12.11 8.14 -61.55
N PRO A 358 12.62 9.37 -61.30
CA PRO A 358 12.75 10.38 -62.34
C PRO A 358 13.86 10.02 -63.34
N THR A 359 13.60 10.24 -64.63
CA THR A 359 14.57 10.07 -65.72
C THR A 359 15.65 11.17 -65.70
N PRO A 360 16.92 10.83 -65.95
CA PRO A 360 18.01 11.82 -65.95
C PRO A 360 17.95 12.73 -67.18
N THR A 361 18.18 14.03 -66.96
CA THR A 361 18.37 15.04 -68.01
C THR A 361 19.80 14.97 -68.59
N PRO A 362 20.00 15.26 -69.89
CA PRO A 362 21.32 15.22 -70.51
C PRO A 362 22.22 16.36 -70.03
N SER A 363 23.50 16.03 -69.81
CA SER A 363 24.53 16.96 -69.33
C SER A 363 25.15 17.78 -70.49
N PRO A 364 25.48 19.07 -70.29
CA PRO A 364 26.20 19.88 -71.28
C PRO A 364 27.68 19.47 -71.40
N THR A 365 28.23 19.65 -72.60
CA THR A 365 29.59 19.27 -72.98
C THR A 365 30.68 20.10 -72.27
N PRO A 366 31.64 19.47 -71.55
CA PRO A 366 32.76 20.20 -70.95
C PRO A 366 33.88 20.52 -71.95
N THR A 367 34.42 21.73 -71.89
CA THR A 367 35.68 22.13 -72.54
C THR A 367 36.89 21.47 -71.86
N PRO A 368 37.97 21.16 -72.61
CA PRO A 368 39.11 20.41 -72.07
C PRO A 368 39.97 21.24 -71.11
N THR A 369 40.06 20.79 -69.85
CA THR A 369 41.09 21.21 -68.89
C THR A 369 42.31 20.29 -68.94
N PRO A 370 43.53 20.79 -68.61
CA PRO A 370 44.78 20.07 -68.84
C PRO A 370 44.98 18.88 -67.88
N SER A 371 45.80 17.92 -68.33
CA SER A 371 46.07 16.64 -67.67
C SER A 371 46.56 16.79 -66.21
N PRO A 372 45.90 16.15 -65.22
CA PRO A 372 46.46 16.03 -63.89
C PRO A 372 47.64 15.04 -63.88
N THR A 373 48.62 15.33 -63.02
CA THR A 373 49.77 14.47 -62.71
C THR A 373 49.36 13.16 -62.00
N PRO A 374 50.14 12.08 -62.11
CA PRO A 374 49.78 10.78 -61.55
C PRO A 374 49.64 10.83 -60.02
N SER A 375 48.53 10.29 -59.51
CA SER A 375 48.25 10.16 -58.07
C SER A 375 49.10 9.04 -57.46
N PRO A 376 49.67 9.23 -56.25
CA PRO A 376 50.43 8.19 -55.57
C PRO A 376 49.54 7.03 -55.12
N THR A 377 50.14 5.83 -55.11
CA THR A 377 49.52 4.56 -54.69
C THR A 377 49.02 4.64 -53.25
N PRO A 378 47.77 4.21 -52.93
CA PRO A 378 47.28 4.23 -51.56
C PRO A 378 48.05 3.23 -50.68
N THR A 379 48.65 3.74 -49.61
CA THR A 379 49.23 2.91 -48.53
C THR A 379 48.16 2.15 -47.77
N PRO A 380 48.44 0.93 -47.29
CA PRO A 380 47.45 0.09 -46.61
C PRO A 380 46.94 0.73 -45.32
N THR A 381 45.63 0.65 -45.11
CA THR A 381 44.95 1.17 -43.93
C THR A 381 45.42 0.43 -42.66
N PRO A 382 45.91 1.12 -41.61
CA PRO A 382 46.32 0.46 -40.39
C PRO A 382 45.12 -0.18 -39.68
N THR A 383 45.30 -1.40 -39.19
CA THR A 383 44.33 -2.11 -38.34
C THR A 383 44.00 -1.29 -37.09
N PRO A 384 42.73 -1.22 -36.65
CA PRO A 384 42.36 -0.43 -35.48
C PRO A 384 43.06 -0.95 -34.22
N SER A 385 43.71 -0.03 -33.50
CA SER A 385 44.30 -0.30 -32.19
C SER A 385 43.21 -0.75 -31.19
N PRO A 386 43.49 -1.69 -30.28
CA PRO A 386 42.56 -2.05 -29.22
C PRO A 386 42.17 -0.81 -28.40
N THR A 387 40.88 -0.73 -28.03
CA THR A 387 40.35 0.29 -27.15
C THR A 387 41.02 0.20 -25.78
N PRO A 388 41.50 1.32 -25.20
CA PRO A 388 42.13 1.30 -23.88
C PRO A 388 41.09 0.89 -22.82
N THR A 389 41.46 -0.07 -21.99
CA THR A 389 40.72 -0.39 -20.76
C THR A 389 40.60 0.86 -19.88
N PRO A 390 39.43 1.14 -19.28
CA PRO A 390 39.27 2.29 -18.41
C PRO A 390 40.23 2.19 -17.22
N SER A 391 41.00 3.26 -16.99
CA SER A 391 41.87 3.38 -15.82
C SER A 391 41.05 3.25 -14.53
N PRO A 392 41.54 2.57 -13.49
CA PRO A 392 40.86 2.54 -12.20
C PRO A 392 40.65 3.97 -11.69
N THR A 393 39.44 4.23 -11.21
CA THR A 393 39.07 5.48 -10.54
C THR A 393 40.00 5.69 -9.34
N PRO A 394 40.63 6.87 -9.17
CA PRO A 394 41.50 7.10 -8.03
C PRO A 394 40.71 6.93 -6.73
N THR A 395 41.22 6.08 -5.83
CA THR A 395 40.69 5.95 -4.46
C THR A 395 40.71 7.32 -3.78
N PRO A 396 39.64 7.71 -3.09
CA PRO A 396 39.58 9.01 -2.42
C PRO A 396 40.70 9.10 -1.37
N THR A 397 41.48 10.17 -1.45
CA THR A 397 42.50 10.50 -0.45
C THR A 397 41.83 10.62 0.91
N PRO A 398 42.33 9.94 1.98
CA PRO A 398 41.70 10.05 3.29
C PRO A 398 41.75 11.49 3.78
N THR A 399 40.58 12.01 4.16
CA THR A 399 40.44 13.32 4.81
C THR A 399 41.30 13.35 6.08
N PRO A 400 42.11 14.41 6.32
CA PRO A 400 42.96 14.47 7.50
C PRO A 400 42.11 14.35 8.76
N THR A 401 42.51 13.43 9.64
CA THR A 401 41.84 13.20 10.92
C THR A 401 41.87 14.50 11.74
N PRO A 402 40.72 14.98 12.27
CA PRO A 402 40.73 16.18 13.09
C PRO A 402 41.61 15.95 14.32
N THR A 403 42.58 16.85 14.53
CA THR A 403 43.39 16.88 15.75
C THR A 403 42.48 16.95 16.98
N PRO A 404 42.70 16.11 18.01
CA PRO A 404 41.85 16.08 19.18
C PRO A 404 41.89 17.43 19.90
N THR A 405 40.71 18.02 20.09
CA THR A 405 40.52 19.19 20.95
C THR A 405 41.04 18.87 22.35
N PRO A 406 41.86 19.73 22.99
CA PRO A 406 42.37 19.46 24.32
C PRO A 406 41.23 19.24 25.32
N THR A 407 41.27 18.11 26.01
CA THR A 407 40.30 17.76 27.06
C THR A 407 40.28 18.84 28.13
N PRO A 408 39.12 19.40 28.52
CA PRO A 408 39.05 20.33 29.63
C PRO A 408 39.54 19.65 30.91
N THR A 409 40.45 20.31 31.63
CA THR A 409 40.91 19.85 32.93
C THR A 409 39.73 19.67 33.89
N PRO A 410 39.65 18.56 34.64
CA PRO A 410 38.53 18.33 35.55
C PRO A 410 38.51 19.40 36.64
N SER A 411 37.33 19.99 36.85
CA SER A 411 37.06 20.85 38.00
C SER A 411 37.28 20.07 39.30
N PRO A 412 37.87 20.67 40.37
CA PRO A 412 38.14 19.96 41.61
C PRO A 412 36.86 19.36 42.22
N THR A 413 36.94 18.09 42.57
CA THR A 413 35.86 17.33 43.20
C THR A 413 35.43 17.99 44.51
N PRO A 414 34.15 18.29 44.73
CA PRO A 414 33.69 18.76 46.04
C PRO A 414 33.89 17.66 47.09
N THR A 415 34.44 18.05 48.25
CA THR A 415 34.70 17.16 49.38
C THR A 415 33.40 16.54 49.89
N PRO A 416 33.33 15.21 50.13
CA PRO A 416 32.11 14.58 50.61
C PRO A 416 31.79 14.99 52.05
N THR A 417 30.58 15.51 52.26
CA THR A 417 30.00 15.74 53.59
C THR A 417 29.76 14.40 54.29
N PRO A 418 30.20 14.19 55.53
CA PRO A 418 29.97 12.93 56.23
C PRO A 418 28.46 12.70 56.46
N THR A 419 27.94 11.59 55.94
CA THR A 419 26.54 11.19 56.13
C THR A 419 26.45 10.27 57.37
N PRO A 420 25.47 10.46 58.28
CA PRO A 420 25.42 9.74 59.54
C PRO A 420 25.14 8.24 59.41
N THR A 421 25.66 7.49 60.37
CA THR A 421 25.62 6.03 60.47
C THR A 421 24.18 5.49 60.61
N PRO A 422 23.69 4.60 59.72
CA PRO A 422 22.45 3.89 59.95
C PRO A 422 22.64 2.74 60.96
N THR A 423 21.69 2.60 61.89
CA THR A 423 21.67 1.54 62.91
C THR A 423 21.14 0.20 62.36
N SER A 424 21.59 -0.89 62.96
CA SER A 424 21.25 -2.27 62.60
C SER A 424 19.77 -2.62 62.82
N THR A 425 19.17 -3.34 61.88
CA THR A 425 17.94 -4.14 62.07
C THR A 425 18.14 -5.57 61.50
N PRO A 426 17.51 -6.61 62.08
CA PRO A 426 17.94 -8.01 61.94
C PRO A 426 17.30 -8.81 60.79
N ASP A 427 17.75 -10.07 60.70
CA ASP A 427 17.57 -11.13 59.68
C ASP A 427 16.12 -11.50 59.23
N PRO A 428 15.96 -12.21 58.08
CA PRO A 428 14.68 -12.72 57.59
C PRO A 428 14.39 -14.18 58.01
N GLU A 429 13.10 -14.54 58.10
CA GLU A 429 12.60 -15.90 58.41
C GLU A 429 11.72 -16.44 57.24
N PRO A 430 11.65 -17.77 56.97
CA PRO A 430 11.46 -18.26 55.59
C PRO A 430 10.04 -18.71 55.17
N THR A 431 9.98 -19.07 53.88
CA THR A 431 8.85 -19.63 53.12
C THR A 431 8.34 -21.00 53.63
N PRO A 432 7.06 -21.31 53.38
CA PRO A 432 6.64 -22.70 53.13
C PRO A 432 5.96 -22.91 51.76
N THR A 433 6.26 -24.05 51.14
CA THR A 433 5.68 -24.60 49.89
C THR A 433 4.49 -25.54 50.15
N VAL A 434 3.50 -25.61 49.25
CA VAL A 434 2.56 -26.76 49.13
C VAL A 434 2.27 -27.08 47.65
N SER A 435 2.13 -28.39 47.36
CA SER A 435 2.00 -29.01 46.03
C SER A 435 0.57 -29.06 45.45
N ALA A 436 0.48 -29.37 44.15
CA ALA A 436 -0.74 -29.85 43.47
C ALA A 436 -1.09 -31.32 43.86
N PRO A 437 -2.31 -31.80 43.55
CA PRO A 437 -2.45 -32.64 42.34
C PRO A 437 -3.77 -32.51 41.53
N ASP A 438 -3.76 -33.08 40.31
CA ASP A 438 -4.86 -33.30 39.35
C ASP A 438 -5.61 -34.63 39.66
N PRO A 439 -6.90 -34.85 39.28
CA PRO A 439 -7.21 -35.46 37.97
C PRO A 439 -8.54 -35.07 37.25
N ARG A 440 -8.48 -35.17 35.91
CA ARG A 440 -9.56 -35.32 34.87
C ARG A 440 -10.58 -36.48 35.16
N PRO A 441 -11.73 -36.68 34.44
CA PRO A 441 -11.79 -36.87 32.95
C PRO A 441 -13.11 -36.52 32.17
N ALA A 442 -13.07 -36.79 30.84
CA ALA A 442 -14.16 -37.04 29.87
C ALA A 442 -15.08 -35.87 29.38
N ASP A 443 -15.65 -35.84 28.16
CA ASP A 443 -15.66 -36.86 27.08
C ASP A 443 -15.67 -36.28 25.62
N GLU A 444 -15.39 -37.12 24.61
CA GLU A 444 -15.52 -36.87 23.15
C GLU A 444 -16.85 -37.48 22.61
N PRO A 445 -17.27 -37.26 21.34
CA PRO A 445 -17.03 -38.35 20.38
C PRO A 445 -16.70 -37.93 18.94
N ARG A 446 -16.19 -38.92 18.19
CA ARG A 446 -15.55 -38.82 16.86
C ARG A 446 -16.46 -39.08 15.65
N GLY A 447 -15.90 -38.80 14.46
CA GLY A 447 -16.18 -39.54 13.23
C GLY A 447 -14.91 -39.75 12.39
N GLU A 448 -14.60 -41.00 12.01
CA GLU A 448 -13.42 -41.42 11.22
C GLU A 448 -13.56 -41.07 9.71
N VAL A 449 -12.51 -40.69 8.95
CA VAL A 449 -11.24 -41.35 8.54
C VAL A 449 -11.42 -42.50 7.52
N LEU A 450 -10.78 -42.34 6.36
CA LEU A 450 -10.23 -43.43 5.55
C LEU A 450 -8.79 -43.10 5.12
N ALA A 451 -7.94 -44.12 5.11
CA ALA A 451 -6.48 -44.08 5.01
C ALA A 451 -5.98 -43.95 3.53
N ALA A 452 -4.69 -43.94 3.16
CA ALA A 452 -3.52 -44.46 3.86
C ALA A 452 -2.14 -43.83 3.47
N THR A 453 -1.26 -43.80 4.48
CA THR A 453 0.17 -44.20 4.49
C THR A 453 1.17 -43.68 3.46
N ASP A 454 2.02 -42.75 3.90
CA ASP A 454 3.48 -42.75 3.69
C ASP A 454 4.15 -41.85 4.77
N THR A 455 5.22 -42.30 5.40
CA THR A 455 5.48 -42.06 6.84
C THR A 455 6.21 -40.75 7.19
N GLN A 456 6.36 -39.81 6.25
CA GLN A 456 6.97 -38.50 6.52
C GLN A 456 6.10 -37.27 6.19
N VAL A 457 4.87 -37.44 5.70
CA VAL A 457 3.95 -36.31 5.48
C VAL A 457 2.54 -36.68 5.91
N LYS A 458 1.94 -35.93 6.84
CA LYS A 458 0.49 -35.91 7.06
C LYS A 458 -0.15 -34.76 6.25
N PRO A 459 -0.61 -34.98 5.00
CA PRO A 459 -1.44 -34.01 4.29
C PRO A 459 -2.85 -34.00 4.89
N SER A 460 -3.02 -33.34 6.04
CA SER A 460 -4.28 -33.25 6.78
C SER A 460 -5.31 -32.34 6.10
N ALA A 461 -5.90 -32.79 4.99
CA ALA A 461 -6.97 -32.08 4.27
C ALA A 461 -8.32 -32.20 4.99
N ARG A 462 -8.57 -31.38 6.01
CA ARG A 462 -9.88 -31.32 6.71
C ARG A 462 -10.88 -30.47 5.92
N ILE A 463 -12.00 -31.08 5.51
CA ILE A 463 -13.12 -30.40 4.86
C ILE A 463 -14.14 -29.97 5.93
N THR A 464 -14.50 -28.69 5.96
CA THR A 464 -15.65 -28.19 6.74
C THR A 464 -16.69 -27.56 5.80
N GLY A 465 -17.97 -27.87 6.04
CA GLY A 465 -19.11 -27.31 5.31
C GLY A 465 -19.68 -28.21 4.19
N LEU A 466 -20.74 -28.96 4.54
CA LEU A 466 -21.60 -29.72 3.63
C LEU A 466 -23.05 -29.20 3.72
N ALA A 467 -23.34 -28.11 3.01
CA ALA A 467 -24.69 -27.70 2.62
C ALA A 467 -24.62 -26.74 1.41
N GLY A 468 -25.55 -26.87 0.44
CA GLY A 468 -25.86 -25.88 -0.61
C GLY A 468 -24.76 -25.51 -1.63
N CYS A 469 -24.85 -26.02 -2.87
CA CYS A 469 -23.98 -25.53 -3.95
C CYS A 469 -24.52 -24.28 -4.66
N VAL A 470 -24.27 -23.09 -4.12
CA VAL A 470 -24.02 -21.89 -4.94
C VAL A 470 -22.83 -21.14 -4.33
N LYS A 471 -21.88 -20.70 -5.16
CA LYS A 471 -20.70 -19.88 -4.78
C LYS A 471 -19.93 -20.37 -3.54
N THR A 472 -19.74 -21.69 -3.39
CA THR A 472 -18.95 -22.21 -2.25
C THR A 472 -17.46 -21.94 -2.44
N THR A 473 -16.89 -21.11 -1.54
CA THR A 473 -15.44 -21.14 -1.36
C THR A 473 -15.07 -22.44 -0.65
N LYS A 474 -14.12 -23.21 -1.20
CA LYS A 474 -13.67 -24.46 -0.57
C LYS A 474 -12.23 -24.33 -0.07
N THR A 475 -12.08 -24.62 1.21
CA THR A 475 -10.81 -24.57 1.94
C THR A 475 -10.08 -25.90 1.71
N VAL A 476 -9.30 -25.99 0.64
CA VAL A 476 -8.38 -27.13 0.44
C VAL A 476 -7.08 -26.79 1.15
N LYS A 477 -6.93 -27.22 2.40
CA LYS A 477 -5.67 -27.07 3.13
C LYS A 477 -4.64 -28.06 2.59
N VAL A 478 -3.59 -27.52 1.98
CA VAL A 478 -2.37 -28.28 1.64
C VAL A 478 -1.26 -27.73 2.54
N SER A 479 -0.74 -28.59 3.43
CA SER A 479 0.29 -28.25 4.42
C SER A 479 1.46 -29.22 4.33
N GLY A 480 2.67 -28.67 4.30
CA GLY A 480 3.91 -29.44 4.29
C GLY A 480 5.11 -28.51 4.16
N THR A 481 6.26 -28.92 4.67
CA THR A 481 7.52 -28.26 4.37
C THR A 481 7.89 -28.50 2.89
N HIS A 482 8.65 -27.60 2.27
CA HIS A 482 9.21 -27.77 0.93
C HIS A 482 8.20 -27.95 -0.24
N ILE A 483 7.00 -27.37 -0.19
CA ILE A 483 6.09 -27.36 -1.35
C ILE A 483 6.55 -26.31 -2.38
N ARG A 484 6.92 -26.75 -3.59
CA ARG A 484 7.36 -25.88 -4.70
C ARG A 484 6.19 -25.31 -5.50
N SER A 485 5.18 -26.11 -5.81
CA SER A 485 3.97 -25.62 -6.48
C SER A 485 2.73 -26.49 -6.24
N VAL A 486 1.55 -25.87 -6.34
CA VAL A 486 0.26 -26.56 -6.34
C VAL A 486 -0.58 -26.08 -7.53
N ALA A 487 -1.09 -27.03 -8.31
CA ALA A 487 -1.98 -26.78 -9.44
C ALA A 487 -3.34 -27.43 -9.22
N PHE A 488 -4.40 -26.63 -9.30
CA PHE A 488 -5.79 -27.05 -9.14
C PHE A 488 -6.46 -27.24 -10.50
N THR A 489 -7.15 -28.37 -10.67
CA THR A 489 -7.90 -28.74 -11.87
C THR A 489 -9.29 -29.21 -11.49
N LEU A 490 -10.34 -28.66 -12.08
CA LEU A 490 -11.73 -29.08 -11.90
C LEU A 490 -12.23 -29.65 -13.23
N ASP A 491 -12.65 -30.92 -13.25
CA ASP A 491 -13.15 -31.61 -14.45
C ASP A 491 -12.26 -31.35 -15.68
N SER A 492 -10.96 -31.63 -15.50
CA SER A 492 -9.89 -31.40 -16.48
C SER A 492 -9.60 -29.93 -16.86
N LYS A 493 -10.35 -28.94 -16.35
CA LYS A 493 -10.07 -27.50 -16.54
C LYS A 493 -9.18 -26.96 -15.42
N LYS A 494 -8.06 -26.32 -15.79
CA LYS A 494 -7.12 -25.70 -14.85
C LYS A 494 -7.75 -24.46 -14.21
N LEU A 495 -7.77 -24.40 -12.87
CA LEU A 495 -8.33 -23.29 -12.10
C LEU A 495 -7.27 -22.27 -11.65
N ARG A 496 -6.17 -22.76 -11.06
CA ARG A 496 -5.07 -21.93 -10.57
C ARG A 496 -3.80 -22.75 -10.43
N THR A 497 -2.65 -22.14 -10.70
CA THR A 497 -1.34 -22.64 -10.25
C THR A 497 -0.77 -21.61 -9.28
N VAL A 498 -0.18 -22.09 -8.20
CA VAL A 498 0.53 -21.29 -7.21
C VAL A 498 1.92 -21.89 -7.08
N THR A 499 2.95 -21.06 -7.22
CA THR A 499 4.36 -21.46 -7.13
C THR A 499 5.00 -20.71 -5.97
N ALA A 500 5.71 -21.42 -5.10
CA ALA A 500 6.51 -20.81 -4.04
C ALA A 500 7.81 -20.29 -4.64
N VAL A 501 8.27 -19.12 -4.17
CA VAL A 501 9.51 -18.51 -4.66
C VAL A 501 10.63 -18.58 -3.63
N ASN A 502 10.36 -18.60 -2.31
CA ASN A 502 11.41 -18.81 -1.27
C ASN A 502 10.94 -19.21 0.16
N SER A 503 9.77 -19.85 0.34
CA SER A 503 9.39 -20.55 1.60
C SER A 503 8.07 -21.33 1.44
N THR A 504 7.62 -22.02 2.50
CA THR A 504 6.50 -23.00 2.49
C THR A 504 5.18 -22.49 1.92
N LEU A 505 4.64 -23.21 0.94
CA LEU A 505 3.37 -22.87 0.30
C LEU A 505 2.14 -23.31 1.09
N ALA A 506 1.61 -22.42 1.95
CA ALA A 506 0.34 -22.62 2.63
C ALA A 506 -0.85 -22.21 1.75
N VAL A 507 -1.35 -23.10 0.89
CA VAL A 507 -2.65 -22.89 0.23
C VAL A 507 -3.75 -23.33 1.17
N THR A 508 -4.56 -22.38 1.63
CA THR A 508 -5.69 -22.62 2.54
C THR A 508 -7.06 -22.49 1.87
N LYS A 509 -7.19 -21.68 0.81
CA LYS A 509 -8.49 -21.28 0.25
C LYS A 509 -8.46 -21.30 -1.28
N VAL A 510 -9.38 -22.05 -1.89
CA VAL A 510 -9.60 -22.06 -3.34
C VAL A 510 -11.06 -21.68 -3.60
N THR A 511 -11.27 -20.50 -4.16
CA THR A 511 -12.59 -20.07 -4.60
C THR A 511 -12.92 -20.74 -5.93
N VAL A 512 -13.96 -21.55 -5.95
CA VAL A 512 -14.49 -22.15 -7.18
C VAL A 512 -15.73 -21.36 -7.58
N GLY A 513 -15.91 -21.14 -8.89
CA GLY A 513 -17.02 -20.36 -9.44
C GLY A 513 -18.39 -21.06 -9.28
N HIS A 514 -19.39 -20.57 -9.99
CA HIS A 514 -20.69 -21.25 -10.06
C HIS A 514 -20.54 -22.58 -10.81
N LEU A 515 -20.92 -23.67 -10.15
CA LEU A 515 -20.90 -25.01 -10.71
C LEU A 515 -22.32 -25.41 -11.10
N LYS A 516 -22.44 -26.14 -12.21
CA LYS A 516 -23.74 -26.63 -12.70
C LYS A 516 -24.22 -27.79 -11.82
N ALA A 517 -25.47 -28.21 -12.01
CA ALA A 517 -25.93 -29.43 -11.37
C ALA A 517 -25.18 -30.64 -11.94
N GLY A 518 -24.64 -31.49 -11.06
CA GLY A 518 -23.82 -32.63 -11.46
C GLY A 518 -22.91 -33.17 -10.35
N THR A 519 -21.98 -34.04 -10.77
CA THR A 519 -20.85 -34.51 -9.97
C THR A 519 -19.56 -33.96 -10.58
N HIS A 520 -18.70 -33.40 -9.74
CA HIS A 520 -17.47 -32.74 -10.15
C HIS A 520 -16.26 -33.33 -9.40
N THR A 521 -15.09 -33.30 -10.03
CA THR A 521 -13.82 -33.73 -9.43
C THR A 521 -12.82 -32.58 -9.41
N LEU A 522 -12.51 -32.08 -8.21
CA LEU A 522 -11.39 -31.17 -7.98
C LEU A 522 -10.12 -32.00 -7.69
N THR A 523 -9.09 -31.80 -8.50
CA THR A 523 -7.77 -32.43 -8.36
C THR A 523 -6.74 -31.36 -8.01
N ALA A 524 -6.01 -31.56 -6.92
CA ALA A 524 -4.83 -30.77 -6.57
C ALA A 524 -3.57 -31.60 -6.86
N LYS A 525 -2.73 -31.13 -7.78
CA LYS A 525 -1.40 -31.70 -8.05
C LYS A 525 -0.37 -30.87 -7.29
N VAL A 526 0.36 -31.51 -6.37
CA VAL A 526 1.39 -30.90 -5.52
C VAL A 526 2.75 -31.34 -6.03
N THR A 527 3.66 -30.40 -6.25
CA THR A 527 5.08 -30.66 -6.54
C THR A 527 5.92 -30.13 -5.38
N PHE A 528 6.75 -30.98 -4.80
CA PHE A 528 7.66 -30.66 -3.71
C PHE A 528 9.01 -30.16 -4.27
N ALA A 529 9.88 -29.63 -3.40
CA ALA A 529 11.16 -29.03 -3.80
C ALA A 529 12.19 -30.05 -4.29
N ASP A 530 12.10 -31.29 -3.80
CA ASP A 530 12.82 -32.48 -4.28
C ASP A 530 12.36 -32.96 -5.68
N GLY A 531 11.30 -32.36 -6.24
CA GLY A 531 10.71 -32.75 -7.52
C GLY A 531 9.58 -33.79 -7.40
N THR A 532 9.35 -34.37 -6.23
CA THR A 532 8.30 -35.37 -5.97
C THR A 532 6.92 -34.79 -6.26
N LYS A 533 6.02 -35.60 -6.86
CA LYS A 533 4.66 -35.19 -7.23
C LYS A 533 3.61 -36.06 -6.54
N LYS A 534 2.72 -35.45 -5.74
CA LYS A 534 1.55 -36.13 -5.14
C LYS A 534 0.24 -35.52 -5.67
N THR A 535 -0.81 -36.33 -5.79
CA THR A 535 -2.12 -35.92 -6.33
C THR A 535 -3.23 -36.21 -5.35
N LEU A 536 -3.96 -35.17 -4.94
CA LEU A 536 -5.19 -35.28 -4.15
C LEU A 536 -6.41 -35.13 -5.07
N LYS A 537 -7.36 -36.07 -5.03
CA LYS A 537 -8.63 -36.01 -5.77
C LYS A 537 -9.79 -35.88 -4.79
N LEU A 538 -10.65 -34.89 -5.00
CA LEU A 538 -11.84 -34.61 -4.22
C LEU A 538 -13.05 -34.67 -5.16
N ARG A 539 -13.94 -35.64 -4.96
CA ARG A 539 -15.23 -35.72 -5.65
C ARG A 539 -16.30 -35.06 -4.79
N PHE A 540 -17.21 -34.33 -5.43
CA PHE A 540 -18.40 -33.81 -4.78
C PHE A 540 -19.60 -33.86 -5.74
N SER A 541 -20.76 -34.21 -5.19
CA SER A 541 -21.98 -34.56 -5.90
C SER A 541 -23.19 -33.83 -5.29
N ARG A 542 -24.28 -33.73 -6.05
CA ARG A 542 -25.55 -33.09 -5.64
C ARG A 542 -25.49 -31.56 -5.52
N CYS A 543 -24.85 -30.88 -6.46
CA CYS A 543 -25.04 -29.43 -6.59
C CYS A 543 -26.42 -29.10 -7.16
N THR A 544 -27.23 -28.32 -6.43
CA THR A 544 -28.57 -27.87 -6.83
C THR A 544 -28.66 -26.35 -6.79
N THR A 545 -29.33 -25.76 -7.79
CA THR A 545 -29.60 -24.32 -7.89
C THR A 545 -30.71 -23.89 -6.94
N ALA A 546 -30.43 -22.94 -6.05
CA ALA A 546 -31.43 -22.26 -5.23
C ALA A 546 -31.26 -20.73 -5.35
N LYS A 547 -32.37 -20.02 -5.60
CA LYS A 547 -32.47 -18.58 -5.33
C LYS A 547 -32.67 -18.41 -3.82
N VAL A 548 -31.95 -17.47 -3.20
CA VAL A 548 -32.22 -17.02 -1.83
C VAL A 548 -32.28 -15.48 -1.88
N ALA A 549 -33.38 -14.92 -1.40
CA ALA A 549 -33.49 -13.49 -1.12
C ALA A 549 -33.26 -13.28 0.39
N PRO A 550 -32.48 -12.26 0.81
CA PRO A 550 -32.27 -11.98 2.23
C PRO A 550 -33.48 -11.27 2.84
N HIS A 551 -33.74 -11.57 4.11
CA HIS A 551 -34.66 -10.81 4.98
C HIS A 551 -33.87 -10.40 6.23
N PHE A 552 -34.11 -9.18 6.73
CA PHE A 552 -33.50 -8.64 7.96
C PHE A 552 -34.59 -8.18 8.91
N THR A 553 -34.32 -8.27 10.22
CA THR A 553 -35.09 -7.62 11.30
C THR A 553 -34.19 -7.41 12.52
N GLY A 554 -34.23 -6.21 13.09
CA GLY A 554 -33.72 -5.89 14.44
C GLY A 554 -32.20 -5.81 14.55
#